data_AF-A0A3N7BH75-F1
#
_entry.id   AF-A0A3N7BH75-F1
#
_cell.length_a   1.000
_cell.length_b   1.000
_cell.length_c   1.000
_cell.angle_alpha   90.00
_cell.angle_beta   90.00
_cell.angle_gamma   90.00
#
_symmetry.space_group_name_H-M   'P 1'
#
loop_
_entity.id
_entity.type
_entity.pdbx_description
1 polymer ?
#
loop_
_entity_poly.entity_id
_entity_poly.type
_entity_poly.pdbx_seq_one_letter_code
_entity_poly.pdbx_strand_id
1 'polypeptide(L)'
;MATQQKSLCPINLALEVLGDRWSLLIVRDMMFAGKRHFREFLQSEEGISSNILTERLNTLVEHGVLTKTDDPSHKQKAIYSLTPRGIDLLPLVTQLGIWGRKHRPATKESSAPAAALEKGGLPLQKKMQAELRKAHLAAGRPA
;
A
#
# COMPACT_ATOMS: atom_id res chain seq x y z
N MET A 1 -27.14 15.96 -10.71
CA MET A 1 -25.99 16.80 -11.12
C MET A 1 -25.17 16.00 -12.09
N ALA A 2 -24.86 16.55 -13.26
CA ALA A 2 -24.11 15.86 -14.31
C ALA A 2 -22.80 15.33 -13.74
N THR A 3 -22.57 14.02 -13.85
CA THR A 3 -21.27 13.39 -13.63
C THR A 3 -20.30 14.02 -14.63
N GLN A 4 -19.59 15.06 -14.21
CA GLN A 4 -18.42 15.55 -14.96
C GLN A 4 -17.51 14.35 -15.11
N GLN A 5 -17.41 13.84 -16.33
CA GLN A 5 -16.52 12.76 -16.66
C GLN A 5 -15.11 13.32 -16.49
N LYS A 6 -14.56 13.11 -15.28
CA LYS A 6 -13.22 13.54 -14.90
C LYS A 6 -12.27 12.93 -15.93
N SER A 7 -11.37 13.76 -16.43
CA SER A 7 -10.42 13.46 -17.50
C SER A 7 -9.97 11.99 -17.52
N LEU A 8 -10.02 11.35 -18.69
CA LEU A 8 -9.46 10.00 -18.93
C LEU A 8 -7.92 9.96 -18.84
N CYS A 9 -7.29 11.02 -18.33
CA CYS A 9 -5.87 11.08 -18.03
C CYS A 9 -5.49 9.97 -17.03
N PRO A 10 -4.52 9.10 -17.34
CA PRO A 10 -4.09 8.02 -16.44
C PRO A 10 -3.66 8.50 -15.05
N ILE A 11 -3.10 9.69 -14.95
CA ILE A 11 -2.71 10.30 -13.66
C ILE A 11 -3.95 10.63 -12.84
N ASN A 12 -4.97 11.25 -13.44
CA ASN A 12 -6.22 11.54 -12.74
C ASN A 12 -6.89 10.24 -12.24
N LEU A 13 -6.97 9.23 -13.10
CA LEU A 13 -7.55 7.93 -12.75
C LEU A 13 -6.78 7.23 -11.61
N ALA A 14 -5.45 7.37 -11.56
CA ALA A 14 -4.65 6.87 -10.45
C ALA A 14 -4.91 7.66 -9.15
N LEU A 15 -5.03 8.99 -9.24
CA LEU A 15 -5.29 9.86 -8.09
C LEU A 15 -6.69 9.68 -7.50
N GLU A 16 -7.68 9.26 -8.29
CA GLU A 16 -9.00 8.89 -7.78
C GLU A 16 -8.94 7.71 -6.79
N VAL A 17 -7.92 6.85 -6.91
CA VAL A 17 -7.70 5.70 -6.02
C VAL A 17 -6.64 5.99 -4.95
N LEU A 18 -5.55 6.67 -5.31
CA LEU A 18 -4.33 6.77 -4.50
C LEU A 18 -4.06 8.18 -3.97
N GLY A 19 -4.78 9.20 -4.46
CA GLY A 19 -4.49 10.62 -4.26
C GLY A 19 -4.89 11.18 -2.89
N ASP A 20 -5.25 10.33 -1.94
CA ASP A 20 -5.48 10.73 -0.56
C ASP A 20 -4.22 10.55 0.31
N ARG A 21 -4.26 11.10 1.53
CA ARG A 21 -3.12 11.10 2.46
C ARG A 21 -2.70 9.68 2.91
N TRP A 22 -3.61 8.73 2.93
CA TRP A 22 -3.49 7.47 3.67
C TRP A 22 -3.27 6.25 2.78
N SER A 23 -3.83 6.23 1.57
CA SER A 23 -3.78 5.06 0.69
C SER A 23 -2.36 4.54 0.45
N LEU A 24 -1.41 5.42 0.11
CA LEU A 24 -0.01 5.02 -0.09
C LEU A 24 0.73 4.72 1.22
N LEU A 25 0.30 5.25 2.37
CA LEU A 25 0.85 4.89 3.69
C LEU A 25 0.44 3.48 4.09
N ILE A 26 -0.81 3.10 3.84
CA ILE A 26 -1.30 1.72 4.06
C ILE A 26 -0.49 0.76 3.18
N VAL A 27 -0.35 1.05 1.88
CA VAL A 27 0.44 0.21 0.96
C VAL A 27 1.91 0.13 1.39
N ARG A 28 2.52 1.24 1.80
CA ARG A 28 3.87 1.28 2.37
C ARG A 28 4.00 0.35 3.57
N ASP A 29 3.07 0.43 4.51
CA ASP A 29 3.10 -0.39 5.72
C ASP A 29 2.98 -1.89 5.42
N MET A 30 2.16 -2.26 4.43
CA MET A 30 2.09 -3.64 3.95
C MET A 30 3.42 -4.09 3.33
N MET A 31 4.06 -3.24 2.53
CA MET A 31 5.28 -3.58 1.81
C MET A 31 6.51 -3.70 2.70
N PHE A 32 6.66 -2.80 3.69
CA PHE A 32 7.90 -2.67 4.45
C PHE A 32 7.79 -3.12 5.91
N ALA A 33 6.62 -2.98 6.51
CA ALA A 33 6.35 -3.43 7.88
C ALA A 33 5.55 -4.75 7.92
N GLY A 34 5.09 -5.25 6.77
CA GLY A 34 4.36 -6.51 6.67
C GLY A 34 2.98 -6.49 7.34
N LYS A 35 2.42 -5.31 7.61
CA LYS A 35 1.11 -5.17 8.27
C LYS A 35 0.00 -5.76 7.39
N ARG A 36 -0.92 -6.53 7.98
CA ARG A 36 -2.02 -7.19 7.26
C ARG A 36 -3.35 -7.15 7.99
N HIS A 37 -3.40 -6.67 9.22
CA HIS A 37 -4.60 -6.58 10.04
C HIS A 37 -4.95 -5.15 10.40
N PHE A 38 -6.24 -4.88 10.54
CA PHE A 38 -6.77 -3.55 10.87
C PHE A 38 -6.08 -2.90 12.08
N ARG A 39 -5.87 -3.67 13.17
CA ARG A 39 -5.25 -3.16 14.39
C ARG A 39 -3.78 -2.77 14.20
N GLU A 40 -3.06 -3.44 13.31
CA GLU A 40 -1.66 -3.11 13.03
C GLU A 40 -1.56 -1.74 12.34
N PHE A 41 -2.47 -1.46 11.41
CA PHE A 41 -2.54 -0.15 10.74
C PHE A 41 -2.96 0.97 11.71
N LEU A 42 -3.87 0.70 12.65
CA LEU A 42 -4.22 1.66 13.70
C LEU A 42 -3.03 2.04 14.60
N GLN A 43 -2.06 1.14 14.74
CA GLN A 43 -0.85 1.36 15.52
C GLN A 43 0.27 2.02 14.69
N SER A 44 0.01 2.44 13.45
CA SER A 44 0.97 3.21 12.66
C SER A 44 1.20 4.59 13.25
N GLU A 45 2.44 5.08 13.15
CA GLU A 45 2.89 6.35 13.74
C GLU A 45 2.09 7.56 13.24
N GLU A 46 1.57 7.52 12.02
CA GLU A 46 0.81 8.63 11.44
C GLU A 46 -0.58 8.83 12.06
N GLY A 47 -1.06 7.90 12.89
CA GLY A 47 -2.26 8.07 13.69
C GLY A 47 -3.55 8.17 12.88
N ILE A 48 -3.76 7.23 11.94
CA ILE A 48 -5.02 7.15 11.19
C ILE A 48 -6.20 6.81 12.12
N SER A 49 -7.32 7.52 11.99
CA SER A 49 -8.52 7.20 12.76
C SER A 49 -9.20 5.92 12.24
N SER A 50 -9.95 5.22 13.10
CA SER A 50 -10.63 3.97 12.73
C SER A 50 -11.62 4.12 11.57
N ASN A 51 -12.38 5.22 11.55
CA ASN A 51 -13.36 5.47 10.51
C ASN A 51 -12.68 5.70 9.15
N ILE A 52 -11.63 6.52 9.13
CA ILE A 52 -10.88 6.79 7.90
C ILE A 52 -10.12 5.55 7.43
N LEU A 53 -9.52 4.78 8.34
CA LEU A 53 -8.86 3.52 7.99
C LEU A 53 -9.85 2.52 7.37
N THR A 54 -11.05 2.40 7.94
CA THR A 54 -12.11 1.53 7.41
C THR A 54 -12.50 1.94 5.99
N GLU A 55 -12.74 3.24 5.79
CA GLU A 55 -13.07 3.80 4.48
C GLU A 55 -11.98 3.51 3.45
N ARG A 56 -10.72 3.80 3.78
CA ARG A 56 -9.59 3.62 2.85
C ARG A 56 -9.32 2.16 2.53
N LEU A 57 -9.39 1.26 3.51
CA LEU A 57 -9.26 -0.18 3.25
C LEU A 57 -10.37 -0.68 2.33
N ASN A 58 -11.61 -0.22 2.52
CA ASN A 58 -12.72 -0.58 1.63
C ASN A 58 -12.48 -0.06 0.21
N THR A 59 -12.09 1.20 0.04
CA THR A 59 -11.75 1.79 -1.27
C THR A 59 -10.63 1.02 -1.97
N LEU A 60 -9.55 0.67 -1.25
CA LEU A 60 -8.44 -0.08 -1.84
C LEU A 60 -8.83 -1.52 -2.23
N VAL A 61 -9.76 -2.15 -1.50
CA VAL A 61 -10.34 -3.45 -1.87
C VAL A 61 -11.25 -3.32 -3.09
N GLU A 62 -12.14 -2.32 -3.11
CA GLU A 62 -13.06 -2.06 -4.22
C GLU A 62 -12.32 -1.82 -5.54
N HIS A 63 -11.22 -1.07 -5.49
CA HIS A 63 -10.36 -0.84 -6.67
C HIS A 63 -9.36 -1.98 -6.94
N GLY A 64 -9.42 -3.10 -6.22
CA GLY A 64 -8.59 -4.27 -6.45
C GLY A 64 -7.09 -4.01 -6.21
N VAL A 65 -6.74 -3.05 -5.36
CA VAL A 65 -5.37 -2.86 -4.85
C VAL A 65 -5.10 -3.90 -3.75
N LEU A 66 -6.13 -4.20 -2.95
CA LEU A 66 -6.10 -5.17 -1.87
C LEU A 66 -7.15 -6.26 -2.05
N THR A 67 -6.91 -7.43 -1.47
CA THR A 67 -7.97 -8.39 -1.13
C THR A 67 -8.22 -8.37 0.37
N LYS A 68 -9.44 -8.75 0.77
CA LYS A 68 -9.82 -8.97 2.17
C LYS A 68 -10.35 -10.39 2.32
N THR A 69 -9.79 -11.17 3.24
CA THR A 69 -10.27 -12.50 3.60
C THR A 69 -10.47 -12.60 5.11
N ASP A 70 -11.31 -13.52 5.55
CA ASP A 70 -11.41 -13.83 6.98
C ASP A 70 -10.12 -14.48 7.48
N ASP A 71 -9.76 -14.19 8.73
CA ASP A 71 -8.64 -14.83 9.41
C ASP A 71 -9.07 -16.20 9.97
N PRO A 72 -8.42 -17.31 9.58
CA PRO A 72 -8.75 -18.64 10.08
C PRO A 72 -8.67 -18.77 11.61
N SER A 73 -7.83 -17.94 12.26
CA SER A 73 -7.65 -17.95 13.71
C SER A 73 -8.80 -17.27 14.47
N HIS A 74 -9.54 -16.36 13.84
CA HIS A 74 -10.62 -15.62 14.51
C HIS A 74 -11.60 -14.99 13.51
N LYS A 75 -12.88 -15.42 13.55
CA LYS A 75 -13.97 -15.00 12.63
C LYS A 75 -14.24 -13.49 12.50
N GLN A 76 -13.68 -12.66 13.37
CA GLN A 76 -13.88 -11.21 13.35
C GLN A 76 -12.64 -10.46 12.86
N LYS A 77 -11.52 -11.17 12.65
CA LYS A 77 -10.31 -10.60 12.10
C LYS A 77 -10.34 -10.82 10.59
N ALA A 78 -9.98 -9.77 9.87
CA ALA A 78 -9.72 -9.86 8.44
C ALA A 78 -8.22 -9.79 8.19
N ILE A 79 -7.77 -10.47 7.15
CA ILE A 79 -6.43 -10.38 6.57
C ILE A 79 -6.56 -9.58 5.27
N TYR A 80 -5.79 -8.50 5.18
CA TYR A 80 -5.60 -7.74 3.96
C TYR A 80 -4.33 -8.22 3.24
N SER A 81 -4.40 -8.33 1.91
CA SER A 81 -3.28 -8.75 1.08
C SER A 81 -3.16 -7.85 -0.14
N LEU A 82 -1.93 -7.51 -0.55
CA LEU A 82 -1.71 -6.81 -1.82
C LEU A 82 -2.10 -7.74 -2.99
N THR A 83 -2.85 -7.21 -3.95
CA THR A 83 -3.05 -7.87 -5.25
C THR A 83 -1.82 -7.66 -6.14
N PRO A 84 -1.74 -8.29 -7.32
CA PRO A 84 -0.72 -7.91 -8.31
C PRO A 84 -0.70 -6.39 -8.59
N ARG A 85 -1.88 -5.77 -8.71
CA ARG A 85 -2.02 -4.30 -8.90
C ARG A 85 -1.43 -3.51 -7.73
N GLY A 86 -1.65 -3.97 -6.49
CA GLY A 86 -1.05 -3.32 -5.31
C GLY A 86 0.46 -3.48 -5.24
N ILE A 87 1.00 -4.63 -5.64
CA ILE A 87 2.45 -4.88 -5.68
C ILE A 87 3.14 -4.02 -6.75
N ASP A 88 2.46 -3.75 -7.86
CA ASP A 88 2.97 -2.89 -8.93
C ASP A 88 3.13 -1.42 -8.50
N LEU A 89 2.58 -1.02 -7.34
CA LEU A 89 2.81 0.31 -6.74
C LEU A 89 4.19 0.46 -6.10
N LEU A 90 4.97 -0.62 -5.96
CA LEU A 90 6.26 -0.56 -5.27
C LEU A 90 7.19 0.53 -5.85
N PRO A 91 7.39 0.65 -7.18
CA PRO A 91 8.23 1.71 -7.73
C PRO A 91 7.71 3.12 -7.39
N LEU A 92 6.39 3.33 -7.38
CA LEU A 92 5.78 4.61 -7.03
C LEU A 92 6.06 4.97 -5.56
N VAL A 93 5.81 4.04 -4.64
CA VAL A 93 6.08 4.23 -3.20
C VAL A 93 7.57 4.47 -2.96
N THR A 94 8.43 3.76 -3.71
CA THR A 94 9.89 3.94 -3.67
C THR A 94 10.29 5.35 -4.05
N GLN A 95 9.82 5.84 -5.20
CA GLN A 95 10.16 7.18 -5.69
C GLN A 95 9.60 8.27 -4.78
N LEU A 96 8.39 8.09 -4.24
CA LEU A 96 7.82 9.00 -3.26
C LEU A 96 8.68 9.08 -1.99
N GLY A 97 9.18 7.94 -1.50
CA GLY A 97 10.09 7.88 -0.36
C GLY A 97 11.44 8.55 -0.63
N ILE A 98 12.03 8.34 -1.82
CA ILE A 98 13.28 8.99 -2.24
C ILE A 98 13.11 10.51 -2.30
N TRP A 99 12.02 10.97 -2.91
CA TRP A 99 11.69 12.40 -2.98
C TRP A 99 11.49 12.99 -1.57
N GLY A 100 10.74 12.29 -0.71
CA GLY A 100 10.50 12.71 0.67
C GLY A 100 11.79 12.82 1.48
N ARG A 101 12.68 11.83 1.38
CA ARG A 101 14.01 11.84 2.01
C ARG A 101 14.87 13.02 1.54
N LYS A 102 14.75 13.44 0.29
CA LYS A 102 15.54 14.53 -0.29
C LYS A 102 15.03 15.92 0.11
N HIS A 103 13.72 16.08 0.32
CA HIS A 103 13.08 17.41 0.41
C HIS A 103 12.36 17.68 1.73
N ARG A 104 12.30 16.71 2.66
CA ARG A 104 11.62 16.83 3.95
C ARG A 104 12.54 16.37 5.08
N PRO A 105 12.30 16.80 6.34
CA PRO A 105 13.11 16.39 7.48
C PRO A 105 12.81 14.94 7.91
N ALA A 106 13.18 13.97 7.07
CA ALA A 106 12.99 12.54 7.35
C ALA A 106 14.09 12.01 8.30
N THR A 107 13.72 11.11 9.21
CA THR A 107 14.69 10.42 10.07
C THR A 107 15.48 9.38 9.28
N LYS A 108 16.66 8.98 9.78
CA LYS A 108 17.46 7.91 9.15
C LYS A 108 16.70 6.59 9.09
N GLU A 109 15.96 6.27 10.14
CA GLU A 109 15.17 5.03 10.27
C GLU A 109 14.04 4.99 9.23
N SER A 110 13.20 6.02 9.19
CA SER A 110 12.11 6.12 8.20
C SER A 110 12.61 6.18 6.75
N SER A 111 13.84 6.67 6.54
CA SER A 111 14.47 6.78 5.22
C SER A 111 15.12 5.48 4.74
N ALA A 112 15.35 4.50 5.62
CA ALA A 112 16.16 3.32 5.32
C ALA A 112 15.61 2.48 4.14
N PRO A 113 14.30 2.20 4.03
CA PRO A 113 13.78 1.44 2.89
C PRO A 113 13.99 2.14 1.56
N ALA A 114 13.70 3.45 1.49
CA ALA A 114 13.89 4.25 0.28
C ALA A 114 15.37 4.33 -0.12
N ALA A 115 16.27 4.55 0.84
CA ALA A 115 17.71 4.59 0.59
C ALA A 115 18.26 3.24 0.09
N ALA A 116 17.79 2.13 0.67
CA ALA A 116 18.17 0.78 0.24
C ALA A 116 17.72 0.51 -1.20
N LEU A 117 16.48 0.85 -1.54
CA LEU A 117 15.92 0.67 -2.89
C LEU A 117 16.56 1.57 -3.95
N GLU A 118 16.90 2.80 -3.58
CA GLU A 118 17.63 3.71 -4.45
C GLU A 118 19.03 3.17 -4.78
N LYS A 119 19.76 2.72 -3.76
CA LYS A 119 21.09 2.13 -3.94
C LYS A 119 21.05 0.79 -4.69
N GLY A 120 20.05 -0.05 -4.39
CA GLY A 120 19.89 -1.37 -4.98
C GLY A 120 19.29 -1.37 -6.39
N GLY A 121 18.69 -0.26 -6.82
CA GLY A 121 18.14 -0.06 -8.16
C GLY A 121 17.07 -1.10 -8.55
N LEU A 122 16.89 -1.26 -9.87
CA LEU A 122 15.92 -2.19 -10.45
C LEU A 122 16.10 -3.65 -9.98
N PRO A 123 17.32 -4.21 -9.83
CA PRO A 123 17.48 -5.58 -9.36
C PRO A 123 16.85 -5.81 -7.97
N LEU A 124 17.10 -4.90 -7.02
CA LEU A 124 16.54 -5.01 -5.68
C LEU A 124 15.02 -4.81 -5.68
N GLN A 125 14.51 -3.86 -6.48
CA GLN A 125 13.07 -3.67 -6.64
C GLN A 125 12.38 -4.93 -7.16
N LYS A 126 12.92 -5.56 -8.22
CA LYS A 126 12.38 -6.82 -8.76
C LYS A 126 12.40 -7.95 -7.74
N LYS A 127 13.49 -8.09 -6.99
CA LYS A 127 13.59 -9.06 -5.90
C LYS A 127 12.49 -8.82 -4.87
N MET A 128 12.30 -7.57 -4.44
CA MET A 128 11.28 -7.26 -3.45
C MET A 128 9.86 -7.47 -3.98
N GLN A 129 9.56 -7.15 -5.25
CA GLN A 129 8.27 -7.50 -5.85
C GLN A 129 8.03 -9.01 -5.85
N ALA A 130 9.06 -9.83 -6.09
CA ALA A 130 8.94 -11.29 -6.02
C ALA A 130 8.63 -11.77 -4.60
N GLU A 131 9.28 -11.21 -3.58
CA GLU A 131 8.98 -11.52 -2.17
C GLU A 131 7.56 -11.08 -1.77
N LEU A 132 7.12 -9.90 -2.20
CA LEU A 132 5.74 -9.44 -1.97
C LEU A 132 4.73 -10.36 -2.65
N ARG A 133 4.99 -10.81 -3.89
CA ARG A 133 4.13 -11.79 -4.58
C ARG A 133 4.04 -13.09 -3.80
N LYS A 134 5.17 -13.60 -3.30
CA LYS A 134 5.19 -14.80 -2.47
C LYS A 134 4.39 -14.61 -1.17
N ALA A 135 4.54 -13.47 -0.49
CA ALA A 135 3.89 -13.19 0.78
C ALA A 135 2.37 -12.96 0.67
N HIS A 136 1.93 -12.27 -0.40
CA HIS A 136 0.53 -11.84 -0.53
C HIS A 136 -0.32 -12.70 -1.44
N LEU A 137 0.26 -13.38 -2.45
CA LEU A 137 -0.51 -14.15 -3.43
C LEU A 137 -0.57 -15.65 -3.09
N ALA A 138 0.36 -16.16 -2.28
CA ALA A 138 0.42 -17.60 -1.97
C ALA A 138 -0.77 -18.12 -1.13
N ALA A 139 -1.59 -17.23 -0.56
CA ALA A 139 -2.75 -17.59 0.26
C ALA A 139 -4.11 -17.40 -0.44
N GLY A 140 -4.12 -17.02 -1.73
CA GLY A 140 -5.32 -16.53 -2.42
C GLY A 140 -5.68 -17.31 -3.68
N ARG A 141 -5.74 -18.64 -3.62
CA ARG A 141 -6.53 -19.40 -4.61
C ARG A 141 -7.96 -19.45 -4.06
N PRO A 142 -8.90 -18.59 -4.48
CA PRO A 142 -10.30 -18.90 -4.28
C PRO A 142 -10.59 -20.21 -5.02
N ALA A 143 -11.36 -21.09 -4.39
CA ALA A 143 -12.01 -22.20 -5.09
C ALA A 143 -12.97 -21.66 -6.15
#